data_AF-A0A538JS58-F1
#
_entry.id   AF-A0A538JS58-F1
#
_cell.length_a   1.000
_cell.length_b   1.000
_cell.length_c   1.000
_cell.angle_alpha   90.00
_cell.angle_beta   90.00
_cell.angle_gamma   90.00
#
_symmetry.space_group_name_H-M   'P 1'
#
loop_
_entity.id
_entity.type
_entity.pdbx_description
1 polymer ?
#
loop_
_entity_poly.entity_id
_entity_poly.type
_entity_poly.pdbx_seq_one_letter_code
_entity_poly.pdbx_strand_id
1 'polypeptide(L)'
;MPRPGHKATGEERAWSRRLAKRFGAEGRIDDRTFVLKGDGNRPPAVDVESVKPDAIDPEVRAFFDPVDDNRGDALIGFGWAMAEDLASLL
;
A
#
# COMPACT_ATOMS: atom_id res chain seq x y z
N MET A 1 -0.04 5.16 -7.12
CA MET A 1 -0.89 5.45 -5.95
C MET A 1 -0.33 4.76 -4.73
N PRO A 2 -0.35 5.38 -3.54
CA PRO A 2 -0.08 6.81 -3.27
C PRO A 2 1.23 7.26 -3.93
N ARG A 3 1.40 8.57 -4.15
CA ARG A 3 2.59 9.13 -4.83
C ARG A 3 2.89 10.50 -4.23
N PRO A 4 4.17 10.87 -4.07
CA PRO A 4 4.49 12.20 -3.55
C PRO A 4 3.87 13.31 -4.41
N GLY A 5 3.30 14.32 -3.75
CA GLY A 5 2.61 15.44 -4.39
C GLY A 5 1.27 15.12 -5.06
N HIS A 6 0.82 13.86 -5.10
CA HIS A 6 -0.45 13.48 -5.73
C HIS A 6 -1.64 13.60 -4.78
N LYS A 7 -2.68 14.31 -5.21
CA LYS A 7 -3.94 14.38 -4.47
C LYS A 7 -4.91 13.33 -4.99
N ALA A 8 -5.24 12.36 -4.13
CA ALA A 8 -6.12 11.27 -4.50
C ALA A 8 -7.51 11.75 -5.00
N THR A 9 -7.95 11.20 -6.13
CA THR A 9 -9.25 11.43 -6.76
C THR A 9 -10.36 10.62 -6.06
N GLY A 10 -11.62 10.93 -6.36
CA GLY A 10 -12.75 10.16 -5.81
C GLY A 10 -12.79 8.71 -6.29
N GLU A 11 -12.39 8.46 -7.54
CA GLU A 11 -12.34 7.12 -8.13
C GLU A 11 -11.28 6.25 -7.45
N GLU A 12 -10.11 6.83 -7.23
CA GLU A 12 -9.01 6.20 -6.53
C GLU A 12 -9.37 5.77 -5.11
N ARG A 13 -10.06 6.64 -4.35
CA ARG A 13 -10.59 6.29 -3.03
C ARG A 13 -11.68 5.22 -3.09
N ALA A 14 -12.52 5.24 -4.13
CA ALA A 14 -13.54 4.22 -4.33
C ALA A 14 -12.90 2.86 -4.63
N TRP A 15 -11.82 2.85 -5.39
CA TRP A 15 -11.05 1.65 -5.70
C TRP A 15 -10.44 1.01 -4.44
N SER A 16 -9.80 1.80 -3.56
CA SER A 16 -9.22 1.25 -2.33
C SER A 16 -10.27 0.60 -1.42
N ARG A 17 -11.45 1.22 -1.27
CA ARG A 17 -12.57 0.62 -0.53
C ARG A 17 -13.07 -0.67 -1.18
N ARG A 18 -13.16 -0.72 -2.51
CA ARG A 18 -13.55 -1.94 -3.25
C ARG A 18 -12.53 -3.05 -3.06
N LEU A 19 -11.23 -2.75 -3.05
CA LEU A 19 -10.19 -3.73 -2.77
C LEU A 19 -10.29 -4.24 -1.34
N ALA A 20 -10.37 -3.34 -0.35
CA ALA A 20 -10.51 -3.72 1.06
C ALA A 20 -11.73 -4.64 1.28
N LYS A 21 -12.87 -4.34 0.64
CA LYS A 21 -14.08 -5.19 0.70
C LYS A 21 -13.84 -6.60 0.15
N ARG A 22 -13.00 -6.78 -0.88
CA ARG A 22 -12.68 -8.14 -1.40
C ARG A 22 -11.98 -9.02 -0.37
N PHE A 23 -11.32 -8.41 0.61
CA PHE A 23 -10.66 -9.07 1.72
C PHE A 23 -11.45 -8.97 3.04
N GLY A 24 -12.74 -8.59 2.99
CA GLY A 24 -13.59 -8.46 4.19
C GLY A 24 -13.11 -7.38 5.16
N ALA A 25 -12.44 -6.35 4.65
CA ALA A 25 -11.75 -5.33 5.42
C ALA A 25 -12.33 -3.92 5.23
N GLU A 26 -13.57 -3.80 4.73
CA GLU A 26 -14.22 -2.52 4.40
C GLU A 26 -14.34 -1.55 5.58
N GLY A 27 -14.40 -2.04 6.82
CA GLY A 27 -14.46 -1.22 8.03
C GLY A 27 -13.10 -0.78 8.57
N ARG A 28 -12.00 -1.20 7.94
CA ARG A 28 -10.63 -0.99 8.44
C ARG A 28 -9.77 -0.11 7.54
N ILE A 29 -10.27 0.28 6.37
CA ILE A 29 -9.55 1.12 5.40
C ILE A 29 -9.81 2.61 5.64
N ASP A 30 -8.74 3.39 5.78
CA ASP A 30 -8.79 4.84 5.63
C ASP A 30 -8.56 5.21 4.15
N ASP A 31 -9.60 5.72 3.50
CA ASP A 31 -9.54 6.05 2.07
C ASP A 31 -8.79 7.34 1.73
N ARG A 32 -8.33 8.10 2.74
CA ARG A 32 -7.50 9.29 2.55
C ARG A 32 -6.02 8.96 2.61
N THR A 33 -5.64 8.06 3.52
CA THR A 33 -4.25 7.62 3.72
C THR A 33 -3.93 6.31 3.02
N PHE A 34 -4.96 5.58 2.57
CA PHE A 34 -4.85 4.24 1.99
C PHE A 34 -4.31 3.18 2.95
N VAL A 35 -4.27 3.48 4.26
CA VAL A 35 -3.85 2.55 5.29
C VAL A 35 -5.02 1.63 5.64
N LEU A 36 -4.83 0.35 5.43
CA LEU A 36 -5.69 -0.71 5.91
C LEU A 36 -5.22 -1.16 7.29
N LYS A 37 -6.02 -0.94 8.32
CA LYS A 37 -5.68 -1.39 9.68
C LYS A 37 -5.77 -2.90 9.81
N GLY A 38 -4.72 -3.51 10.32
CA GLY A 38 -4.67 -4.92 10.64
C GLY A 38 -5.47 -5.25 11.89
N ASP A 39 -5.89 -6.51 11.97
CA ASP A 39 -6.60 -7.10 13.11
C ASP A 39 -5.70 -8.01 13.96
N GLY A 40 -4.38 -7.91 13.77
CA GLY A 40 -3.39 -8.80 14.38
C GLY A 40 -3.16 -10.10 13.60
N ASN A 41 -3.87 -10.32 12.50
CA ASN A 41 -3.68 -11.46 11.62
C ASN A 41 -3.29 -10.98 10.22
N ARG A 42 -2.11 -11.41 9.72
CA ARG A 42 -1.71 -11.08 8.34
C ARG A 42 -2.46 -11.99 7.37
N PRO A 43 -3.12 -11.45 6.34
CA PRO A 43 -3.62 -12.30 5.26
C PRO A 43 -2.42 -12.94 4.54
N PRO A 44 -2.57 -14.18 4.02
CA PRO A 44 -1.55 -14.75 3.14
C PRO A 44 -1.47 -13.91 1.86
N ALA A 45 -0.37 -13.18 1.73
CA ALA A 45 -0.06 -12.32 0.60
C ALA A 45 1.31 -12.69 0.03
N VAL A 46 1.51 -12.38 -1.25
CA VAL A 46 2.86 -12.31 -1.82
C VAL A 46 3.45 -10.98 -1.37
N ASP A 47 4.50 -11.04 -0.56
CA ASP A 47 5.22 -9.88 -0.07
C ASP A 47 6.59 -9.77 -0.77
N VAL A 48 7.04 -8.54 -0.97
CA VAL A 48 8.35 -8.23 -1.55
C VAL A 48 8.95 -7.11 -0.72
N GLU A 49 9.99 -7.45 0.04
CA GLU A 49 10.76 -6.47 0.80
C GLU A 49 12.00 -6.06 0.01
N SER A 50 12.30 -4.75 0.01
CA SER A 50 13.54 -4.26 -0.59
C SER A 50 14.73 -4.69 0.24
N VAL A 51 15.73 -5.30 -0.41
CA VAL A 51 17.05 -5.60 0.21
C VAL A 51 17.89 -4.34 0.48
N LYS A 52 17.44 -3.16 0.00
CA LYS A 52 18.08 -1.86 0.22
C LYS A 52 17.02 -0.82 0.62
N PRO A 53 16.49 -0.88 1.85
CA PRO A 53 15.43 0.04 2.30
C PRO A 53 15.89 1.51 2.28
N ASP A 54 17.17 1.78 2.54
CA ASP A 54 17.74 3.13 2.52
C ASP A 54 17.86 3.73 1.12
N ALA A 55 17.74 2.92 0.07
CA ALA A 55 17.72 3.39 -1.31
C ALA A 55 16.32 3.80 -1.78
N ILE A 56 15.29 3.55 -0.97
CA ILE A 56 13.91 3.97 -1.26
C ILE A 56 13.82 5.49 -1.04
N ASP A 57 13.20 6.20 -1.99
CA ASP A 57 12.93 7.63 -1.88
C ASP A 57 12.27 7.95 -0.52
N PRO A 58 12.83 8.88 0.30
CA PRO A 58 12.27 9.22 1.59
C PRO A 58 10.80 9.62 1.57
N GLU A 59 10.33 10.27 0.49
CA GLU A 59 8.92 10.66 0.33
C GLU A 59 8.02 9.44 0.09
N VAL A 60 8.56 8.39 -0.54
CA VAL A 60 7.85 7.11 -0.70
C VAL A 60 7.84 6.33 0.61
N ARG A 61 8.98 6.30 1.32
CA ARG A 61 9.09 5.65 2.63
C ARG A 61 8.10 6.24 3.64
N ALA A 62 7.89 7.55 3.61
CA ALA A 62 6.97 8.26 4.52
C ALA A 62 5.50 7.78 4.43
N PHE A 63 5.08 7.15 3.33
CA PHE A 63 3.73 6.56 3.26
C PHE A 63 3.55 5.37 4.21
N PHE A 64 4.63 4.77 4.69
CA PHE A 64 4.62 3.65 5.63
C PHE A 64 4.69 4.09 7.11
N ASP A 65 4.99 5.36 7.40
CA ASP A 65 5.00 5.89 8.77
C ASP A 65 3.73 5.57 9.61
N PRO A 66 2.49 5.58 9.05
CA PRO A 66 1.29 5.24 9.81
C PRO A 66 0.97 3.73 9.88
N VAL A 67 1.81 2.87 9.31
CA VAL A 67 1.63 1.42 9.23
C VAL A 67 2.27 0.76 10.44
N ASP A 68 1.46 0.08 11.25
CA ASP A 68 1.93 -0.78 12.33
C ASP A 68 2.11 -2.22 11.83
N ASP A 69 3.36 -2.59 11.55
CA ASP A 69 3.75 -3.89 11.03
C ASP A 69 3.37 -5.06 11.97
N ASN A 70 3.45 -4.86 13.29
CA ASN A 70 3.10 -5.89 14.28
C ASN A 70 1.61 -6.19 14.29
N ARG A 71 0.79 -5.20 13.92
CA ARG A 71 -0.67 -5.37 13.78
C ARG A 71 -1.08 -5.94 12.43
N GLY A 72 -0.15 -6.02 11.48
CA GLY A 72 -0.43 -6.37 10.09
C GLY A 72 -1.18 -5.26 9.36
N ASP A 73 -0.94 -3.99 9.72
CA ASP A 73 -1.40 -2.87 8.90
C ASP A 73 -0.76 -2.98 7.50
N ALA A 74 -1.48 -2.53 6.48
CA ALA A 74 -0.98 -2.54 5.11
C ALA A 74 -1.31 -1.23 4.40
N LEU A 75 -0.40 -0.77 3.54
CA LEU A 75 -0.67 0.34 2.63
C LEU A 75 -1.24 -0.19 1.32
N ILE A 76 -2.42 0.26 0.92
CA ILE A 76 -3.00 -0.08 -0.38
C ILE A 76 -2.37 0.80 -1.46
N GLY A 77 -1.44 0.21 -2.21
CA GLY A 77 -0.85 0.80 -3.41
C GLY A 77 -1.43 0.22 -4.70
N PHE A 78 -1.44 1.02 -5.77
CA PHE A 78 -1.61 0.53 -7.13
C PHE A 78 -0.86 1.41 -8.10
N GLY A 79 -0.32 0.82 -9.15
CA GLY A 79 0.50 1.54 -10.09
C GLY A 79 0.60 0.81 -11.42
N TRP A 80 1.26 1.47 -12.34
CA TRP A 80 1.70 0.89 -13.59
C TRP A 80 3.21 0.92 -13.56
N ALA A 81 3.82 -0.20 -13.94
CA ALA A 81 5.25 -0.31 -14.17
C ALA A 81 5.43 -0.96 -15.52
N MET A 82 6.50 -0.61 -16.21
CA MET A 82 6.89 -1.34 -17.42
C MET A 82 7.33 -2.74 -17.01
N ALA A 83 7.11 -3.72 -17.90
CA ALA A 83 7.51 -5.10 -17.63
C ALA A 83 9.03 -5.22 -17.43
N GLU A 84 9.78 -4.42 -18.18
CA GLU A 84 11.24 -4.31 -18.09
C GLU A 84 11.69 -3.76 -16.73
N ASP A 85 11.00 -2.74 -16.21
CA ASP A 85 11.29 -2.18 -14.89
C ASP A 85 11.03 -3.23 -13.79
N LEU A 86 9.94 -3.99 -13.89
CA LEU A 86 9.63 -5.09 -12.98
C LEU A 86 10.68 -6.21 -13.06
N ALA A 87 11.11 -6.57 -14.26
CA ALA A 87 12.12 -7.60 -14.47
C ALA A 87 13.48 -7.21 -13.89
N SER A 88 13.80 -5.91 -13.85
CA SER A 88 15.05 -5.41 -13.26
C SER A 88 15.13 -5.54 -11.73
N LEU A 89 14.01 -5.86 -11.07
CA LEU A 89 13.88 -5.98 -9.61
C LEU A 89 13.99 -7.44 -9.11
N LEU A 90 14.06 -8.43 -10.02
CA LEU A 90 14.23 -9.86 -9.72
C LEU A 90 15.69 -10.28 -9.89
#